data_AF-A0A536XT28-F1
#
_entry.id   AF-A0A536XT28-F1
#
_cell.length_a   1.000
_cell.length_b   1.000
_cell.length_c   1.000
_cell.angle_alpha   90.00
_cell.angle_beta   90.00
_cell.angle_gamma   90.00
#
_symmetry.space_group_name_H-M   'P 1'
#
loop_
_entity.id
_entity.type
_entity.pdbx_description
1 polymer ?
#
loop_
_entity_poly.entity_id
_entity_poly.type
_entity_poly.pdbx_seq_one_letter_code
_entity_poly.pdbx_strand_id
1 'polypeptide(L)'
;MLLFTRTAAALLGVALATGAGAAPRAESALECGIAADMAVVAHSLAKEQVQRAKANTIMARIYDVSQSDRGKELMKDIIDAAYIAKGPSSSQEFAEELYSTCMKSGGDMDQVLGKKL
;
A
#
# COMPACT_ATOMS: atom_id res chain seq x y z
N MET A 1 -13.45 20.54 -63.33
CA MET A 1 -12.62 19.38 -63.71
C MET A 1 -12.29 18.62 -62.44
N LEU A 2 -12.81 17.39 -62.35
CA LEU A 2 -12.32 16.35 -61.47
C LEU A 2 -10.80 16.24 -61.61
N LEU A 3 -10.08 15.93 -60.51
CA LEU A 3 -9.29 14.71 -60.38
C LEU A 3 -8.28 14.77 -59.19
N PHE A 4 -8.42 13.82 -58.25
CA PHE A 4 -7.37 13.07 -57.50
C PHE A 4 -6.31 13.87 -56.71
N THR A 5 -5.87 13.56 -55.49
CA THR A 5 -5.93 12.44 -54.55
C THR A 5 -5.12 12.89 -53.33
N ARG A 6 -5.44 12.38 -52.13
CA ARG A 6 -4.50 11.80 -51.14
C ARG A 6 -5.03 11.95 -49.71
N THR A 7 -5.48 10.81 -49.21
CA THR A 7 -5.56 10.39 -47.81
C THR A 7 -4.39 10.88 -46.94
N ALA A 8 -4.69 11.46 -45.79
CA ALA A 8 -3.84 11.36 -44.61
C ALA A 8 -4.73 11.47 -43.35
N ALA A 9 -5.11 10.31 -42.81
CA ALA A 9 -5.70 10.18 -41.50
C ALA A 9 -4.68 10.64 -40.45
N ALA A 10 -4.99 11.69 -39.70
CA ALA A 10 -4.25 12.06 -38.51
C ALA A 10 -4.98 11.50 -37.28
N LEU A 11 -4.77 10.20 -37.03
CA LEU A 11 -4.99 9.58 -35.72
C LEU A 11 -3.75 9.88 -34.86
N LEU A 12 -3.83 10.87 -33.98
CA LEU A 12 -2.89 11.09 -32.88
C LEU A 12 -3.71 11.70 -31.73
N GLY A 13 -3.77 11.17 -30.52
CA GLY A 13 -3.20 9.99 -29.89
C GLY A 13 -3.69 10.08 -28.46
N VAL A 14 -4.63 9.22 -28.07
CA VAL A 14 -5.09 9.16 -26.67
C VAL A 14 -4.00 8.47 -25.88
N ALA A 15 -3.09 9.26 -25.30
CA ALA A 15 -2.19 8.79 -24.27
C ALA A 15 -3.01 8.51 -23.01
N LEU A 16 -3.60 7.31 -22.95
CA LEU A 16 -4.01 6.73 -21.67
C LEU A 16 -2.73 6.53 -20.88
N ALA A 17 -2.44 7.49 -19.98
CA ALA A 17 -1.52 7.25 -18.89
C ALA A 17 -2.14 6.14 -18.04
N THR A 18 -1.82 4.88 -18.36
CA THR A 18 -1.99 3.77 -17.44
C THR A 18 -1.01 4.03 -16.30
N GLY A 19 -1.47 4.80 -15.32
CA GLY A 19 -0.84 4.84 -14.02
C GLY A 19 -0.95 3.45 -13.43
N ALA A 20 0.03 2.59 -13.74
CA ALA A 20 0.34 1.47 -12.88
C ALA A 20 0.80 2.10 -11.57
N GLY A 21 -0.15 2.37 -10.67
CA GLY A 21 0.15 2.68 -9.28
C GLY A 21 0.83 1.44 -8.73
N ALA A 22 2.16 1.39 -8.83
CA ALA A 22 2.93 0.36 -8.17
C ALA A 22 2.60 0.50 -6.68
N ALA A 23 2.03 -0.55 -6.10
CA ALA A 23 1.74 -0.57 -4.68
C ALA A 23 2.99 -0.17 -3.89
N PRO A 24 2.83 0.56 -2.77
CA PRO A 24 3.96 1.04 -2.00
C PRO A 24 4.82 -0.14 -1.54
N ARG A 25 5.97 -0.32 -2.19
CA ARG A 25 6.92 -1.39 -1.87
C ARG A 25 7.95 -0.90 -0.87
N ALA A 26 8.41 -1.81 -0.02
CA ALA A 26 9.58 -1.61 0.80
C ALA A 26 10.85 -1.69 -0.08
N GLU A 27 11.77 -0.75 0.12
CA GLU A 27 13.01 -0.64 -0.67
C GLU A 27 14.19 -1.37 0.01
N SER A 28 14.02 -1.84 1.26
CA SER A 28 15.04 -2.53 2.02
C SER A 28 14.47 -3.46 3.08
N ALA A 29 15.30 -4.38 3.59
CA ALA A 29 14.94 -5.22 4.74
C ALA A 29 14.59 -4.41 5.99
N LEU A 30 15.23 -3.24 6.17
CA LEU A 30 14.89 -2.30 7.24
C LEU A 30 13.45 -1.80 7.10
N GLU A 31 13.04 -1.43 5.89
CA GLU A 31 11.67 -0.99 5.64
C GLU A 31 10.63 -2.11 5.82
N CYS A 32 10.98 -3.35 5.45
CA CYS A 32 10.14 -4.51 5.78
C CYS A 32 9.97 -4.67 7.30
N GLY A 33 11.04 -4.46 8.07
CA GLY A 33 11.00 -4.49 9.53
C GLY A 33 10.13 -3.39 10.14
N ILE A 34 10.21 -2.17 9.61
CA ILE A 34 9.36 -1.05 10.04
C ILE A 34 7.89 -1.34 9.72
N ALA A 35 7.58 -1.87 8.54
CA ALA A 35 6.22 -2.25 8.18
C ALA A 35 5.65 -3.35 9.12
N ALA A 36 6.49 -4.32 9.49
CA ALA A 36 6.11 -5.35 10.47
C ALA A 36 5.84 -4.76 11.86
N ASP A 37 6.66 -3.81 12.32
CA ASP A 37 6.41 -3.10 13.58
C ASP A 37 5.11 -2.28 13.53
N MET A 38 4.87 -1.56 12.42
CA MET A 38 3.60 -0.87 12.17
C MET A 38 2.41 -1.82 12.28
N ALA A 39 2.54 -3.06 11.77
CA ALA A 39 1.49 -4.08 11.85
C ALA A 39 1.18 -4.50 13.30
N VAL A 40 2.21 -4.65 14.15
CA VAL A 40 2.03 -4.94 15.59
C VAL A 40 1.24 -3.82 16.26
N VAL A 41 1.63 -2.57 16.01
CA VAL A 41 0.99 -1.40 16.62
C VAL A 41 -0.45 -1.25 16.11
N ALA A 42 -0.67 -1.36 14.81
CA ALA A 42 -2.00 -1.26 14.20
C ALA A 42 -2.97 -2.32 14.75
N HIS A 43 -2.53 -3.58 14.85
CA HIS A 43 -3.34 -4.66 15.42
C HIS A 43 -3.71 -4.39 16.88
N SER A 44 -2.74 -3.90 17.66
CA SER A 44 -2.95 -3.57 19.07
C SER A 44 -3.98 -2.43 19.21
N LEU A 45 -3.89 -1.38 18.40
CA LEU A 45 -4.86 -0.29 18.37
C LEU A 45 -6.27 -0.76 17.95
N ALA A 46 -6.35 -1.66 16.97
CA ALA A 46 -7.61 -2.25 16.53
C ALA A 46 -8.25 -3.10 17.64
N LYS A 47 -7.45 -3.93 18.32
CA LYS A 47 -7.88 -4.78 19.44
C LYS A 47 -8.42 -3.97 20.62
N GLU A 48 -7.78 -2.85 20.94
CA GLU A 48 -8.22 -1.90 21.95
C GLU A 48 -9.39 -1.01 21.48
N GLN A 49 -9.97 -1.29 20.31
CA GLN A 49 -11.10 -0.57 19.72
C GLN A 49 -10.87 0.94 19.61
N VAL A 50 -9.60 1.34 19.42
CA VAL A 50 -9.26 2.74 19.15
C VAL A 50 -9.93 3.12 17.82
N GLN A 51 -10.59 4.27 17.78
CA GLN A 51 -11.22 4.74 16.55
C GLN A 51 -10.19 4.83 15.42
N ARG A 52 -10.52 4.30 14.23
CA ARG A 52 -9.60 4.22 13.08
C ARG A 52 -8.91 5.56 12.75
N ALA A 53 -9.67 6.66 12.76
CA ALA A 53 -9.12 8.00 12.53
C ALA A 53 -8.09 8.42 13.59
N LYS A 54 -8.29 8.00 14.84
CA LYS A 54 -7.35 8.23 15.94
C LYS A 54 -6.12 7.33 15.81
N ALA A 55 -6.29 6.07 15.39
CA ALA A 55 -5.17 5.17 15.11
C ALA A 55 -4.27 5.72 13.99
N ASN A 56 -4.85 6.22 12.89
CA ASN A 56 -4.11 6.93 11.83
C ASN A 56 -3.27 8.07 12.41
N THR A 57 -3.87 8.89 13.29
CA THR A 57 -3.18 10.03 13.91
C THR A 57 -2.05 9.58 14.84
N ILE A 58 -2.26 8.52 15.62
CA ILE A 58 -1.25 7.97 16.53
C ILE A 58 -0.07 7.39 15.74
N MET A 59 -0.34 6.52 14.77
CA MET A 59 0.70 5.87 13.97
C MET A 59 1.48 6.89 13.14
N ALA A 60 0.82 7.90 12.57
CA ALA A 60 1.51 8.95 11.82
C ALA A 60 2.56 9.68 12.67
N ARG A 61 2.33 9.82 13.98
CA ARG A 61 3.30 10.41 14.92
C ARG A 61 4.38 9.43 15.35
N ILE A 62 4.05 8.16 15.55
CA ILE A 62 5.03 7.13 15.95
C ILE A 62 6.09 6.93 14.87
N TYR A 63 5.65 6.86 13.61
CA TYR A 63 6.52 6.51 12.48
C TYR A 63 6.96 7.70 11.62
N ASP A 64 6.59 8.93 12.01
CA ASP A 64 6.89 10.18 11.30
C ASP A 64 6.71 10.10 9.77
N VAL A 65 5.63 9.47 9.31
CA VAL A 65 5.36 9.31 7.87
C VAL A 65 4.83 10.59 7.21
N SER A 66 4.76 11.70 7.95
CA SER A 66 4.14 12.96 7.50
C SER A 66 4.75 13.54 6.22
N GLN A 67 6.03 13.25 5.97
CA GLN A 67 6.79 13.74 4.81
C GLN A 67 6.89 12.73 3.66
N SER A 68 6.33 11.52 3.80
CA SER A 68 6.43 10.45 2.80
C SER A 68 5.05 9.99 2.37
N ASP A 69 4.64 10.33 1.15
CA ASP A 69 3.34 9.89 0.63
C ASP A 69 3.29 8.36 0.48
N ARG A 70 4.40 7.74 0.07
CA ARG A 70 4.57 6.27 0.09
C ARG A 70 4.38 5.69 1.49
N GLY A 71 5.02 6.30 2.50
CA GLY A 71 4.92 5.85 3.89
C GLY A 71 3.51 6.02 4.48
N LYS A 72 2.82 7.11 4.13
CA LYS A 72 1.41 7.31 4.53
C LYS A 72 0.50 6.26 3.94
N GLU A 73 0.68 5.95 2.65
CA GLU A 73 -0.15 4.95 1.97
C GLU A 73 0.07 3.57 2.58
N LEU A 74 1.33 3.14 2.74
CA LEU A 74 1.67 1.87 3.38
C LEU A 74 1.10 1.77 4.80
N MET A 75 1.29 2.82 5.62
CA MET A 75 0.72 2.87 6.98
C MET A 75 -0.81 2.76 6.96
N LYS A 76 -1.47 3.46 6.03
CA LYS A 76 -2.94 3.40 5.88
C LYS A 76 -3.37 1.97 5.57
N ASP A 77 -2.69 1.29 4.65
CA ASP A 77 -3.04 -0.08 4.26
C ASP A 77 -2.82 -1.09 5.39
N ILE A 78 -1.75 -0.92 6.17
CA ILE A 78 -1.51 -1.73 7.38
C ILE A 78 -2.62 -1.53 8.42
N ILE A 79 -3.02 -0.28 8.67
CA ILE A 79 -4.16 0.02 9.55
C ILE A 79 -5.43 -0.58 8.97
N ASP A 80 -5.61 -0.48 7.66
CA ASP A 80 -6.82 -0.98 7.04
C ASP A 80 -6.95 -2.49 7.18
N ALA A 81 -5.86 -3.22 6.98
CA ALA A 81 -5.78 -4.67 7.19
C ALA A 81 -6.03 -5.05 8.67
N ALA A 82 -5.42 -4.32 9.62
CA ALA A 82 -5.57 -4.59 11.05
C ALA A 82 -7.02 -4.46 11.55
N TYR A 83 -7.83 -3.58 10.95
CA TYR A 83 -9.20 -3.30 11.36
C TYR A 83 -10.26 -4.19 10.69
N ILE A 84 -9.85 -5.13 9.82
CA ILE A 84 -10.80 -6.08 9.20
C ILE A 84 -11.12 -7.20 10.22
N ALA A 85 -12.41 -7.52 10.38
CA ALA A 85 -12.88 -8.51 11.35
C ALA A 85 -12.40 -9.96 11.09
N LYS A 86 -11.85 -10.23 9.91
CA LYS A 86 -11.17 -11.49 9.53
C LYS A 86 -9.65 -11.35 9.52
N GLY A 87 -9.12 -10.28 10.09
CA GLY A 87 -7.70 -10.03 10.18
C GLY A 87 -6.96 -11.09 11.01
N PRO A 88 -5.63 -11.05 11.00
CA PRO A 88 -4.77 -12.00 11.70
C PRO A 88 -5.14 -12.15 13.19
N SER A 89 -4.99 -13.38 13.71
CA SER A 89 -5.49 -13.75 15.03
C SER A 89 -4.71 -13.09 16.18
N SER A 90 -3.46 -12.69 15.91
CA SER A 90 -2.59 -11.97 16.82
C SER A 90 -1.74 -10.93 16.09
N SER A 91 -1.24 -9.94 16.84
CA SER A 91 -0.34 -8.91 16.33
C SER A 91 0.99 -9.49 15.83
N GLN A 92 1.48 -10.55 16.47
CA GLN A 92 2.71 -11.24 16.11
C GLN A 92 2.56 -11.97 14.77
N GLU A 93 1.49 -12.75 14.59
CA GLU A 93 1.20 -13.44 13.34
C GLU A 93 1.10 -12.45 12.17
N PHE A 94 0.41 -11.33 12.37
CA PHE A 94 0.31 -10.28 11.35
C PHE A 94 1.68 -9.75 10.93
N ALA A 95 2.52 -9.40 11.90
CA ALA A 95 3.83 -8.82 11.65
C ALA A 95 4.78 -9.83 10.98
N GLU A 96 4.77 -11.09 11.42
CA GLU A 96 5.59 -12.15 10.83
C GLU A 96 5.17 -12.47 9.39
N GLU A 97 3.86 -12.54 9.11
CA GLU A 97 3.35 -12.77 7.77
C GLU A 97 3.70 -11.59 6.84
N LEU A 98 3.49 -10.36 7.31
CA LEU A 98 3.82 -9.14 6.56
C LEU A 98 5.32 -9.06 6.28
N TYR A 99 6.16 -9.26 7.30
CA TYR A 99 7.62 -9.24 7.16
C TYR A 99 8.12 -10.31 6.19
N SER A 100 7.68 -11.55 6.39
CA SER A 100 8.14 -12.67 5.58
C SER A 100 7.69 -12.55 4.12
N THR A 101 6.49 -12.01 3.87
CA THR A 101 6.01 -11.68 2.53
C THR A 101 6.87 -10.60 1.90
N CYS A 102 7.07 -9.49 2.60
CA CYS A 102 7.91 -8.38 2.16
C CYS A 102 9.32 -8.84 1.76
N MET A 103 9.95 -9.66 2.59
CA MET A 103 11.29 -10.18 2.32
C MET A 103 11.34 -11.13 1.11
N LYS A 104 10.31 -11.96 0.91
CA LYS A 104 10.27 -12.94 -0.20
C LYS A 104 9.92 -12.31 -1.55
N SER A 105 9.12 -11.25 -1.55
CA SER A 105 8.58 -10.62 -2.76
C SER A 105 9.41 -9.42 -3.26
N GLY A 106 10.49 -9.08 -2.55
CA GLY A 106 11.27 -7.87 -2.86
C GLY A 106 10.54 -6.58 -2.49
N GLY A 107 9.81 -6.59 -1.37
CA GLY A 107 9.16 -5.42 -0.79
C GLY A 107 7.66 -5.32 -1.03
N ASP A 108 7.06 -6.27 -1.73
CA ASP A 108 5.62 -6.32 -1.99
C ASP A 108 4.86 -6.94 -0.82
N MET A 109 3.83 -6.26 -0.32
CA MET A 109 3.05 -6.65 0.85
C MET A 109 1.55 -6.82 0.54
N ASP A 110 1.15 -6.65 -0.72
CA ASP A 110 -0.25 -6.61 -1.14
C ASP A 110 -1.03 -7.87 -0.78
N GLN A 111 -0.36 -9.03 -0.86
CA GLN A 111 -0.92 -10.33 -0.49
C GLN A 111 -1.45 -10.36 0.96
N VAL A 112 -0.76 -9.68 1.88
CA VAL A 112 -1.12 -9.63 3.31
C VAL A 112 -2.06 -8.46 3.59
N LEU A 113 -1.82 -7.31 2.94
CA LEU A 113 -2.62 -6.10 3.15
C LEU A 113 -3.98 -6.12 2.42
N GLY A 114 -4.28 -7.19 1.68
CA GLY A 114 -5.57 -7.38 1.03
C GLY A 114 -5.74 -6.60 -0.27
N LYS A 115 -4.66 -6.04 -0.83
CA LYS A 115 -4.65 -5.47 -2.18
C LYS A 115 -4.51 -6.66 -3.15
N LYS A 116 -5.56 -6.96 -3.92
CA LYS A 116 -5.44 -7.83 -5.10
C LYS A 116 -5.21 -6.92 -6.30
N LEU A 117 -4.13 -7.19 -7.03
CA LEU A 117 -3.77 -6.62 -8.34
C LEU A 117 -5.00 -6.45 -9.25
#